data_AF-A0A9N8ZSX2-F1
#
_entry.id   AF-A0A9N8ZSX2-F1
#
_cell.length_a   1.000
_cell.length_b   1.000
_cell.length_c   1.000
_cell.angle_alpha   90.00
_cell.angle_beta   90.00
_cell.angle_gamma   90.00
#
_symmetry.space_group_name_H-M   'P 1'
#
loop_
_entity.id
_entity.type
_entity.pdbx_description
1 polymer ?
#
loop_
_entity_poly.entity_id
_entity_poly.type
_entity_poly.pdbx_seq_one_letter_code
_entity_poly.pdbx_strand_id
1 'polypeptide(L)'
;LRPRSDYKVPFPILDIISQCLDADPSKRPTAEELYKMLYELRCDTINSGSIIYNQINDVEVFNKALFSSKPTDPLSYKVHPQAIYTSRLLDFENLPEPKNADGSFDKEYPSK
;
A
#
# COMPACT_ATOMS: atom_id res chain seq x y z
N LEU A 1 -7.93 11.01 1.86
CA LEU A 1 -7.57 10.04 2.92
C LEU A 1 -7.12 8.74 2.26
N ARG A 2 -5.94 8.24 2.60
CA ARG A 2 -5.51 6.88 2.22
C ARG A 2 -5.99 5.92 3.32
N PRO A 3 -6.51 4.72 2.97
CA PRO A 3 -6.86 3.72 3.98
C PRO A 3 -5.65 3.40 4.85
N ARG A 4 -5.85 3.35 6.17
CA ARG A 4 -4.86 2.82 7.10
C ARG A 4 -5.14 1.35 7.34
N SER A 5 -4.09 0.54 7.37
CA SER A 5 -4.15 -0.87 7.71
C SER A 5 -3.62 -1.08 9.12
N ASP A 6 -4.28 -1.93 9.90
CA ASP A 6 -3.76 -2.42 11.19
C ASP A 6 -2.61 -3.43 11.00
N TYR A 7 -2.54 -4.04 9.82
CA TYR A 7 -1.48 -4.98 9.46
C TYR A 7 -0.25 -4.24 8.95
N LYS A 8 0.91 -4.84 9.18
CA LYS A 8 2.19 -4.34 8.69
C LYS A 8 2.44 -4.80 7.25
N VAL A 9 3.18 -4.00 6.51
CA VAL A 9 3.63 -4.30 5.14
C VAL A 9 5.15 -4.14 5.10
N PRO A 10 5.90 -5.06 4.46
CA PRO A 10 7.34 -4.92 4.29
C PRO A 10 7.72 -3.60 3.62
N PHE A 11 8.81 -2.98 4.05
CA PHE A 11 9.20 -1.64 3.60
C PHE A 11 9.42 -1.52 2.09
N PRO A 12 10.08 -2.47 1.40
CA PRO A 12 10.23 -2.41 -0.07
C PRO A 12 8.89 -2.34 -0.82
N ILE A 13 7.86 -3.01 -0.30
CA ILE A 13 6.51 -2.97 -0.89
C ILE A 13 5.85 -1.61 -0.64
N LEU A 14 6.00 -1.07 0.58
CA LEU A 14 5.50 0.27 0.91
C LEU A 14 6.14 1.35 0.05
N ASP A 15 7.43 1.24 -0.23
CA ASP A 15 8.15 2.18 -1.08
C ASP A 15 7.59 2.20 -2.50
N ILE A 16 7.43 1.02 -3.13
CA ILE A 16 6.81 0.89 -4.46
C ILE A 16 5.39 1.51 -4.47
N ILE A 17 4.56 1.19 -3.48
CA ILE A 17 3.20 1.76 -3.38
C ILE A 17 3.27 3.29 -3.24
N SER A 18 4.23 3.82 -2.49
CA SER A 18 4.38 5.25 -2.29
C SER A 18 4.75 5.99 -3.58
N GLN A 19 5.63 5.42 -4.40
CA GLN A 19 6.01 5.95 -5.71
C GLN A 19 4.81 5.94 -6.68
N CYS A 20 4.05 4.84 -6.71
CA CYS A 20 2.84 4.74 -7.56
C CYS A 20 1.74 5.75 -7.18
N LEU A 21 1.66 6.12 -5.90
CA LEU A 21 0.64 7.02 -5.38
C LEU A 21 1.09 8.48 -5.30
N ASP A 22 2.26 8.85 -5.84
CA ASP A 22 2.73 10.24 -5.79
C ASP A 22 1.74 11.16 -6.53
N ALA A 23 1.42 12.30 -5.91
CA ALA A 23 0.58 13.33 -6.49
C ALA A 23 1.16 13.88 -7.80
N ASP A 24 2.50 13.97 -7.90
CA ASP A 24 3.22 14.37 -9.09
C ASP A 24 3.33 13.21 -10.08
N PRO A 25 2.70 13.29 -11.26
CA PRO A 25 2.74 12.21 -12.25
C PRO A 25 4.15 11.89 -12.75
N SER A 26 5.08 12.86 -12.72
CA SER A 26 6.46 12.66 -13.17
C SER A 26 7.30 11.82 -12.22
N LYS A 27 6.86 11.68 -10.95
CA LYS A 27 7.49 10.82 -9.94
C LYS A 27 6.92 9.41 -9.91
N ARG A 28 5.85 9.15 -10.65
CA ARG A 28 5.26 7.82 -10.74
C ARG A 28 6.08 6.96 -11.69
N PRO A 29 6.32 5.69 -11.35
CA PRO A 29 6.94 4.77 -12.28
C PRO A 29 6.03 4.54 -13.49
N THR A 30 6.64 4.40 -14.65
CA THR A 30 5.99 3.82 -15.83
C THR A 30 5.60 2.36 -15.56
N ALA A 31 4.71 1.81 -16.39
CA ALA A 31 4.33 0.40 -16.29
C ALA A 31 5.54 -0.54 -16.43
N GLU A 32 6.52 -0.17 -17.27
CA GLU A 32 7.75 -0.96 -17.47
C GLU A 32 8.66 -0.92 -16.24
N GLU A 33 8.87 0.26 -15.65
CA GLU A 33 9.66 0.41 -14.43
C GLU A 33 9.01 -0.32 -13.26
N LEU A 34 7.70 -0.20 -13.10
CA LEU A 34 6.94 -0.92 -12.07
C LEU A 34 7.10 -2.43 -12.23
N TYR A 35 7.02 -2.95 -13.45
CA TYR A 35 7.23 -4.37 -13.72
C TYR A 35 8.62 -4.83 -13.28
N LYS A 36 9.67 -4.06 -13.60
CA LYS A 36 11.06 -4.37 -13.19
C LYS A 36 11.22 -4.39 -11.67
N MET A 37 10.71 -3.36 -10.98
CA MET A 37 10.74 -3.30 -9.51
C MET A 37 10.04 -4.50 -8.86
N LEU A 38 8.87 -4.88 -9.36
CA LEU A 38 8.13 -6.05 -8.85
C LEU A 38 8.85 -7.37 -9.16
N TYR A 39 9.53 -7.46 -10.29
CA TYR A 39 10.33 -8.62 -10.65
C TYR A 39 11.54 -8.79 -9.73
N GLU A 40 12.29 -7.71 -9.49
CA GLU A 40 13.42 -7.69 -8.55
C GLU A 40 12.98 -8.06 -7.14
N LEU A 41 11.89 -7.43 -6.67
CA LEU A 41 11.26 -7.73 -5.38
C LEU A 41 10.99 -9.24 -5.24
N ARG A 42 10.41 -9.86 -6.27
CA ARG A 42 10.13 -11.30 -6.30
C ARG A 42 11.42 -12.13 -6.23
N CYS A 43 12.44 -11.77 -7.00
CA CYS A 43 13.73 -12.47 -6.96
C CYS A 43 14.35 -12.44 -5.57
N ASP A 44 14.31 -11.28 -4.90
CA ASP A 44 14.86 -11.13 -3.55
C ASP A 44 14.09 -11.94 -2.51
N THR A 45 12.78 -12.17 -2.68
CA THR A 45 12.02 -13.06 -1.78
C THR A 45 12.44 -14.53 -1.84
N ILE A 46 13.13 -14.95 -2.89
CA ILE A 46 13.64 -16.33 -3.04
C ILE A 46 14.99 -16.47 -2.33
N ASN A 47 15.75 -15.38 -2.22
CA ASN A 47 17.02 -15.36 -1.54
C ASN A 47 16.82 -15.21 -0.02
N SER A 48 16.99 -16.30 0.72
CA SER A 48 16.81 -16.33 2.18
C SER A 48 17.75 -15.42 2.97
N GLY A 49 18.82 -14.91 2.34
CA GLY A 49 19.73 -13.92 2.93
C GLY A 49 19.37 -12.46 2.63
N SER A 50 18.32 -12.20 1.85
CA SER A 50 17.94 -10.84 1.46
C SER A 50 17.27 -10.08 2.61
N ILE A 51 17.41 -8.75 2.62
CA ILE A 51 16.77 -7.88 3.61
C ILE A 51 15.25 -8.02 3.55
N ILE A 52 14.69 -8.13 2.35
CA ILE A 52 13.24 -8.28 2.17
C ILE A 52 12.72 -9.62 2.69
N TYR A 53 13.46 -10.71 2.50
CA TYR A 53 13.05 -12.02 3.02
C TYR A 53 12.88 -11.98 4.54
N ASN A 54 13.85 -11.37 5.24
CA ASN A 54 13.78 -11.18 6.69
C ASN A 54 12.58 -10.30 7.09
N GLN A 55 12.38 -9.16 6.42
CA GLN A 55 11.24 -8.28 6.70
C GLN A 55 9.89 -8.95 6.46
N ILE A 56 9.76 -9.78 5.42
CA ILE A 56 8.54 -10.54 5.14
C ILE A 56 8.24 -11.48 6.29
N ASN A 57 9.23 -12.25 6.76
CA ASN A 57 9.06 -13.18 7.86
C ASN A 57 8.62 -12.47 9.15
N ASP A 58 9.26 -11.34 9.49
CA ASP A 58 8.89 -10.55 10.68
C ASP A 58 7.46 -10.03 10.62
N VAL A 59 7.08 -9.50 9.45
CA VAL A 59 5.73 -8.98 9.19
C VAL A 59 4.69 -10.11 9.18
N GLU A 60 5.03 -11.28 8.62
CA GLU A 60 4.14 -12.45 8.60
C GLU A 60 3.81 -12.93 10.01
N VAL A 61 4.81 -13.05 10.88
CA VAL A 61 4.61 -13.45 12.28
C VAL A 61 3.65 -12.48 12.99
N PHE A 62 3.89 -11.18 12.86
CA PHE A 62 3.02 -10.15 13.46
C PHE A 62 1.59 -10.21 12.90
N ASN A 63 1.45 -10.23 11.58
CA ASN A 63 0.15 -10.22 10.92
C ASN A 63 -0.66 -11.49 11.24
N LYS A 64 -0.01 -12.65 11.26
CA LYS A 64 -0.66 -13.92 11.63
C LYS A 64 -1.20 -13.90 13.06
N ALA A 65 -0.44 -13.33 14.00
CA ALA A 65 -0.91 -13.14 15.37
C ALA A 65 -2.11 -12.17 15.44
N LEU A 66 -2.04 -11.06 14.70
CA LEU A 66 -3.13 -10.08 14.60
C LEU A 66 -4.44 -10.74 14.11
N PHE A 67 -4.38 -11.53 13.04
CA PHE A 67 -5.55 -12.17 12.45
C PHE A 67 -6.03 -13.41 13.21
N SER A 68 -5.17 -14.08 13.96
CA SER A 68 -5.57 -15.21 14.82
C SER A 68 -6.38 -14.76 16.05
N SER A 69 -6.24 -13.50 16.46
CA SER A 69 -6.95 -12.91 17.60
C SER A 69 -8.29 -12.25 17.25
N LYS A 70 -8.55 -11.97 15.97
CA LYS A 70 -9.76 -11.29 15.50
C LYS A 70 -10.73 -12.32 14.92
N PRO A 71 -11.97 -12.43 15.41
CA PRO A 71 -12.98 -13.21 14.71
C PRO A 71 -13.15 -12.63 13.30
N THR A 72 -13.29 -13.52 12.31
CA THR A 72 -13.58 -13.14 10.93
C THR A 72 -14.99 -12.56 10.90
N ASP A 73 -15.11 -11.26 11.15
CA ASP A 73 -16.38 -10.57 10.97
C ASP A 73 -16.79 -10.74 9.50
N PRO A 74 -18.05 -11.11 9.21
CA PRO A 74 -18.54 -11.07 7.85
C PRO A 74 -18.31 -9.67 7.32
N LEU A 75 -17.76 -9.54 6.10
CA LEU A 75 -17.54 -8.25 5.42
C LEU A 75 -18.83 -7.43 5.45
N SER A 76 -18.99 -6.57 6.46
CA SER A 76 -20.14 -5.68 6.58
C SER A 76 -19.88 -4.49 5.68
N TYR A 77 -20.40 -4.55 4.46
CA TYR A 77 -20.36 -3.41 3.56
C TYR A 77 -21.34 -2.36 4.10
N LYS A 78 -20.80 -1.27 4.65
CA LYS A 78 -21.60 -0.10 5.01
C LYS A 78 -21.70 0.80 3.79
N VAL A 79 -22.90 0.91 3.24
CA VAL A 79 -23.21 1.88 2.19
C VAL A 79 -23.24 3.27 2.84
N HIS A 80 -22.38 4.17 2.38
CA HIS A 80 -22.42 5.55 2.88
C HIS A 80 -23.63 6.27 2.26
N PRO A 81 -24.50 6.93 3.04
CA PRO A 81 -25.75 7.51 2.51
C PRO A 81 -25.54 8.59 1.45
N GLN A 82 -24.34 9.17 1.36
CA GLN A 82 -23.98 10.18 0.34
C GLN A 82 -23.20 9.59 -0.86
N ALA A 83 -22.86 8.30 -0.84
CA ALA A 83 -22.11 7.68 -1.93
C ALA A 83 -23.03 7.31 -3.09
N ILE A 84 -22.61 7.63 -4.32
CA ILE A 84 -23.29 7.26 -5.56
C ILE A 84 -22.53 6.10 -6.18
N TYR A 85 -23.19 4.96 -6.32
CA TYR A 85 -22.60 3.71 -6.85
C TYR A 85 -22.95 3.44 -8.32
N THR A 86 -23.72 4.34 -8.94
CA THR A 86 -24.03 4.30 -10.38
C THR A 86 -23.06 5.16 -11.17
N SER A 87 -22.94 4.91 -12.47
CA SER A 87 -22.17 5.78 -13.36
C SER A 87 -22.75 7.20 -13.37
N ARG A 88 -21.85 8.18 -13.43
CA ARG A 88 -22.19 9.61 -13.61
C ARG A 88 -21.05 10.31 -14.34
N LEU A 89 -21.36 11.39 -15.02
CA LEU A 89 -20.34 12.27 -15.58
C LEU A 89 -19.62 12.97 -14.41
N LEU A 90 -18.29 12.97 -14.45
CA LEU A 90 -17.47 13.72 -13.50
C LEU A 90 -17.21 15.10 -14.10
N ASP A 91 -17.49 16.13 -13.32
CA ASP A 91 -17.08 17.50 -13.65
C ASP A 91 -15.67 17.71 -13.12
N PHE A 92 -14.75 18.06 -14.02
CA PHE A 92 -13.34 18.28 -13.71
C PHE A 92 -13.00 19.77 -13.63
N GLU A 93 -13.97 20.67 -13.87
CA GLU A 93 -13.76 22.11 -13.75
C GLU A 93 -13.50 22.47 -12.29
N ASN A 94 -12.38 23.15 -12.02
CA ASN A 94 -11.97 23.64 -10.69
C ASN A 94 -11.59 22.55 -9.67
N LEU A 95 -11.04 21.40 -10.10
CA LEU A 95 -10.46 20.46 -9.15
C LEU A 95 -9.27 21.06 -8.40
N PRO A 96 -9.11 20.77 -7.10
CA PRO A 96 -7.92 21.16 -6.36
C PRO A 96 -6.68 20.45 -6.91
N GLU A 97 -5.52 21.08 -6.78
CA GLU A 97 -4.26 20.46 -7.14
C GLU A 97 -4.06 19.12 -6.38
N PRO A 98 -3.54 18.08 -7.07
CA PRO A 98 -3.19 16.83 -6.42
C PRO A 98 -2.21 17.07 -5.27
N LYS A 99 -2.51 16.49 -4.10
CA LYS A 99 -1.63 16.54 -2.92
C LYS A 99 -1.41 15.15 -2.37
N ASN A 100 -0.18 14.88 -1.96
CA ASN A 100 0.16 13.65 -1.25
C ASN A 100 -0.56 13.62 0.11
N ALA A 101 -0.85 12.41 0.59
CA ALA A 101 -1.45 12.26 1.92
C ALA A 101 -0.49 12.77 3.00
N ASP A 102 -1.05 13.42 4.01
CA ASP A 102 -0.41 14.01 5.18
C ASP A 102 0.17 12.98 6.16
N GLY A 103 -0.11 11.69 5.96
CA GLY A 103 0.63 10.58 6.52
C GLY A 103 1.21 9.75 5.39
N SER A 104 2.51 9.93 5.10
CA SER A 104 3.28 8.88 4.43
C SER A 104 3.09 7.58 5.20
N PHE A 105 3.08 6.43 4.51
CA PHE A 105 3.25 5.14 5.18
C PHE A 105 4.39 5.31 6.18
N ASP A 106 4.13 5.12 7.47
CA ASP A 106 5.07 5.48 8.54
C ASP A 106 6.45 4.94 8.17
N LYS A 107 7.37 5.84 7.80
CA LYS A 107 8.68 5.48 7.22
C LYS A 107 9.67 5.05 8.30
N GLU A 108 9.20 4.46 9.38
CA GLU A 108 10.07 3.95 10.43
C GLU A 108 10.25 2.46 10.24
N TYR A 109 11.35 2.06 9.59
CA TYR A 109 12.23 0.95 10.03
C TYR A 109 13.57 1.09 9.27
N PRO A 110 14.66 1.40 9.98
CA PRO A 110 15.60 0.33 10.31
C PRO A 110 16.21 0.45 11.70
N SER A 111 16.32 -0.68 12.42
CA SER A 111 17.33 -0.87 13.48
C SER A 111 17.55 -2.36 13.76
N LYS A 112 18.35 -3.02 12.91
CA LYS A 112 19.61 -3.72 13.20
C LYS A 112 20.03 -4.59 12.03
#